data_AF-A0A3C0J8V6-F1
#
_entry.id   AF-A0A3C0J8V6-F1
#
_cell.length_a   1.000
_cell.length_b   1.000
_cell.length_c   1.000
_cell.angle_alpha   90.00
_cell.angle_beta   90.00
_cell.angle_gamma   90.00
#
_symmetry.space_group_name_H-M   'P 1'
#
loop_
_entity.id
_entity.type
_entity.pdbx_description
1 polymer ?
#
loop_
_entity_poly.entity_id
_entity_poly.type
_entity_poly.pdbx_seq_one_letter_code
_entity_poly.pdbx_strand_id
1 'polypeptide(L)'
;MDNYRRAEHTTRPLTEEEKQFAEEHHDLMYRYMKIHELDPEEWYDILIIPYLNAVKKYHQYERLQSLKFEQVFFRTLDNARSNYWRDMNRKKRCPEGGLFSYDSLLDNGYEEKDFEFCLIDPYTNVERQVILKELYREFYRKCTEREAWANDIRKTELDMLIEGHTLKQILRTTLKMYGGCNDDGLYSWALDNDIERFRKIFKEVFGI
;
A
#
# COMPACT_ATOMS: atom_id res chain seq x y z
N MET A 1 -13.75 -22.36 8.86
CA MET A 1 -14.20 -21.00 8.54
C MET A 1 -14.76 -20.41 9.82
N ASP A 2 -13.91 -19.70 10.55
CA ASP A 2 -14.16 -19.30 11.93
C ASP A 2 -15.21 -18.18 11.99
N ASN A 3 -16.36 -18.55 12.54
CA ASN A 3 -17.44 -17.63 12.86
C ASN A 3 -17.08 -16.91 14.17
N TYR A 4 -16.05 -16.05 14.14
CA TYR A 4 -15.80 -15.12 15.23
C TYR A 4 -16.90 -14.07 15.18
N ARG A 5 -18.05 -14.35 15.81
CA ARG A 5 -19.11 -13.36 16.01
C ARG A 5 -18.49 -12.21 16.80
N ARG A 6 -18.08 -11.15 16.09
CA ARG A 6 -17.72 -9.87 16.71
C ARG A 6 -18.90 -9.47 17.59
N ALA A 7 -18.61 -9.12 18.84
CA ALA A 7 -19.67 -8.72 19.76
C ALA A 7 -20.35 -7.47 19.19
N GLU A 8 -21.68 -7.43 19.27
CA GLU A 8 -22.51 -6.39 18.62
C GLU A 8 -22.08 -4.96 18.98
N HIS A 9 -21.63 -4.72 20.23
CA HIS A 9 -21.12 -3.41 20.64
C HIS A 9 -19.88 -2.95 19.87
N THR A 10 -19.08 -3.87 19.34
CA THR A 10 -17.83 -3.51 18.64
C THR A 10 -18.07 -2.96 17.24
N THR A 11 -19.28 -3.11 16.68
CA THR A 11 -19.60 -2.70 15.30
C THR A 11 -20.51 -1.48 15.19
N ARG A 12 -21.16 -1.06 16.28
CA ARG A 12 -22.02 0.14 16.31
C ARG A 12 -21.29 1.38 16.86
N PRO A 13 -21.71 2.61 16.52
CA PRO A 13 -21.23 3.82 17.19
C PRO A 13 -21.64 3.87 18.68
N LEU A 14 -21.02 4.77 19.45
CA LEU A 14 -21.42 5.04 20.84
C LEU A 14 -22.78 5.75 20.87
N THR A 15 -23.62 5.39 21.83
CA THR A 15 -24.83 6.17 22.18
C THR A 15 -24.43 7.45 22.91
N GLU A 16 -25.37 8.39 23.06
CA GLU A 16 -25.07 9.66 23.74
C GLU A 16 -24.69 9.48 25.21
N GLU A 17 -25.37 8.56 25.90
CA GLU A 17 -25.04 8.15 27.28
C GLU A 17 -23.62 7.57 27.37
N GLU A 18 -23.25 6.69 26.44
CA GLU A 18 -21.92 6.08 26.43
C GLU A 18 -20.82 7.11 26.12
N LYS A 19 -21.11 8.14 25.32
CA LYS A 19 -20.17 9.23 25.06
C LYS A 19 -19.92 10.06 26.31
N GLN A 20 -20.99 10.49 26.99
CA GLN A 20 -20.88 11.27 28.23
C GLN A 20 -20.10 10.47 29.28
N PHE A 21 -20.46 9.19 29.44
CA PHE A 21 -19.76 8.30 30.35
C PHE A 21 -18.26 8.15 30.00
N ALA A 22 -17.95 8.03 28.71
CA ALA A 22 -16.56 7.94 28.24
C ALA A 22 -15.78 9.24 28.44
N GLU A 23 -16.42 10.40 28.36
CA GLU A 23 -15.79 11.70 28.61
C GLU A 23 -15.49 11.86 30.11
N GLU A 24 -16.45 11.53 30.98
CA GLU A 24 -16.30 11.61 32.44
C GLU A 24 -15.21 10.70 33.01
N HIS A 25 -14.99 9.54 32.39
CA HIS A 25 -14.04 8.52 32.87
C HIS A 25 -12.79 8.40 32.00
N HIS A 26 -12.52 9.40 31.15
CA HIS A 26 -11.38 9.36 30.22
C HIS A 26 -10.04 9.42 30.95
N ASP A 27 -9.98 10.12 32.09
CA ASP A 27 -8.80 10.27 32.94
C ASP A 27 -8.22 8.91 33.43
N LEU A 28 -9.07 7.89 33.56
CA LEU A 28 -8.66 6.52 33.89
C LEU A 28 -7.65 5.94 32.89
N MET A 29 -7.64 6.40 31.64
CA MET A 29 -6.64 6.02 30.64
C MET A 29 -5.24 6.43 31.05
N TYR A 30 -5.06 7.69 31.44
CA TYR A 30 -3.78 8.21 31.89
C TYR A 30 -3.34 7.56 33.20
N ARG A 31 -4.29 7.27 34.09
CA ARG A 31 -4.01 6.51 35.31
C ARG A 31 -3.53 5.09 34.99
N TYR A 32 -4.18 4.38 34.07
CA TYR A 32 -3.77 3.05 33.63
C TYR A 32 -2.37 3.07 33.01
N MET A 33 -2.12 4.00 32.09
CA MET A 33 -0.82 4.14 31.44
C MET A 33 0.28 4.44 32.46
N LYS A 34 0.03 5.33 33.43
CA LYS A 34 0.97 5.63 34.51
C LYS A 34 1.28 4.41 35.39
N ILE A 35 0.28 3.59 35.73
CA ILE A 35 0.47 2.38 36.55
C ILE A 35 1.34 1.35 35.81
N HIS A 36 1.28 1.33 34.49
CA HIS A 36 1.96 0.35 33.66
C HIS A 36 3.20 0.91 32.94
N GLU A 37 3.64 2.11 33.30
CA GLU A 37 4.82 2.77 32.73
C GLU A 37 4.76 2.86 31.20
N LEU A 38 3.57 3.14 30.68
CA LEU A 38 3.31 3.27 29.24
C LEU A 38 3.39 4.73 28.82
N ASP A 39 4.12 5.02 27.74
CA ASP A 39 4.20 6.35 27.14
C ASP A 39 2.84 6.72 26.51
N PRO A 40 2.19 7.82 26.94
CA PRO A 40 0.95 8.27 26.34
C PRO A 40 1.03 8.53 24.83
N GLU A 41 2.17 9.00 24.30
CA GLU A 41 2.30 9.27 22.86
C GLU A 41 2.19 7.98 22.02
N GLU A 42 2.68 6.87 22.55
CA GLU A 42 2.64 5.57 21.87
C GLU A 42 1.34 4.81 22.18
N TRP A 43 0.91 4.81 23.45
CA TRP A 43 -0.12 3.89 23.94
C TRP A 43 -1.54 4.43 23.87
N TYR A 44 -1.72 5.75 23.73
CA TYR A 44 -3.07 6.32 23.68
C TYR A 44 -3.86 5.77 22.49
N ASP A 45 -3.30 5.81 21.29
CA ASP A 45 -3.97 5.33 20.06
C ASP A 45 -4.19 3.81 20.08
N ILE A 46 -3.30 3.06 20.73
CA ILE A 46 -3.43 1.61 20.89
C ILE A 46 -4.61 1.28 21.83
N LEU A 47 -4.81 2.07 22.89
CA LEU A 47 -5.71 1.74 23.99
C LEU A 47 -7.07 2.47 23.91
N ILE A 48 -7.21 3.56 23.15
CA ILE A 48 -8.46 4.33 23.07
C ILE A 48 -9.62 3.51 22.51
N ILE A 49 -9.39 2.68 21.50
CA ILE A 49 -10.43 1.81 20.94
C ILE A 49 -10.84 0.70 21.94
N PRO A 50 -9.91 -0.03 22.58
CA PRO A 50 -10.22 -0.91 23.71
C PRO A 50 -10.98 -0.24 24.86
N TYR A 51 -10.65 1.01 25.19
CA TYR A 51 -11.36 1.79 26.20
C TYR A 51 -12.83 2.02 25.84
N LEU A 52 -13.09 2.52 24.62
CA LEU A 52 -14.45 2.74 24.15
C LEU A 52 -15.23 1.42 24.08
N ASN A 53 -14.56 0.32 23.72
CA ASN A 53 -15.18 -1.02 23.78
C ASN A 53 -15.50 -1.44 25.21
N ALA A 54 -14.68 -1.09 26.21
CA ALA A 54 -14.99 -1.33 27.62
C ALA A 54 -16.23 -0.56 28.07
N VAL A 55 -16.38 0.71 27.67
CA VAL A 55 -17.57 1.54 27.95
C VAL A 55 -18.81 0.87 27.37
N LYS A 56 -18.80 0.52 26.08
CA LYS A 56 -19.96 -0.13 25.45
C LYS A 56 -20.27 -1.49 26.06
N LYS A 57 -19.23 -2.27 26.40
CA LYS A 57 -19.38 -3.57 27.06
C LYS A 57 -20.03 -3.43 28.43
N TYR A 58 -19.66 -2.40 29.19
CA TYR A 58 -20.23 -2.10 30.51
C TYR A 58 -21.73 -1.75 30.41
N HIS A 59 -22.12 -0.95 29.42
CA HIS A 59 -23.52 -0.58 29.20
C HIS A 59 -24.36 -1.73 28.61
N GLN A 60 -23.78 -2.55 27.73
CA GLN A 60 -24.53 -3.65 27.09
C GLN A 60 -24.85 -4.81 28.05
N TYR A 61 -23.97 -5.12 29.00
CA TYR A 61 -24.13 -6.28 29.88
C TYR A 61 -24.43 -5.84 31.32
N GLU A 62 -25.69 -5.89 31.71
CA GLU A 62 -26.16 -5.54 33.07
C GLU A 62 -25.37 -6.23 34.18
N ARG A 63 -24.98 -7.50 33.98
CA ARG A 63 -24.15 -8.25 34.95
C ARG A 63 -22.83 -7.54 35.29
N LEU A 64 -22.27 -6.75 34.36
CA LEU A 64 -21.02 -6.03 34.56
C LEU A 64 -21.22 -4.75 35.35
N GLN A 65 -22.43 -4.21 35.40
CA GLN A 65 -22.78 -3.03 36.21
C GLN A 65 -22.77 -3.32 37.71
N SER A 66 -22.74 -4.60 38.11
CA SER A 66 -22.47 -5.01 39.49
C SER A 66 -21.00 -4.78 39.93
N LEU A 67 -20.10 -4.58 38.97
CA LEU A 67 -18.69 -4.30 39.20
C LEU A 67 -18.40 -2.81 39.01
N LYS A 68 -17.30 -2.31 39.57
CA LYS A 68 -16.83 -0.96 39.23
C LYS A 68 -16.39 -0.95 37.78
N PHE A 69 -16.74 0.09 37.04
CA PHE A 69 -16.31 0.27 35.65
C PHE A 69 -14.79 0.12 35.49
N GLU A 70 -14.01 0.68 36.41
CA GLU A 70 -12.55 0.56 36.45
C GLU A 70 -12.09 -0.91 36.34
N GLN A 71 -12.75 -1.87 37.01
CA GLN A 71 -12.38 -3.28 36.93
C GLN A 71 -12.60 -3.87 35.53
N VAL A 72 -13.70 -3.50 34.87
CA VAL A 72 -14.04 -3.95 33.52
C VAL A 72 -13.10 -3.32 32.49
N PHE A 73 -12.79 -2.04 32.68
CA PHE A 73 -11.84 -1.27 31.89
C PHE A 73 -10.42 -1.85 31.97
N PHE A 74 -9.85 -2.03 33.16
CA PHE A 74 -8.50 -2.58 33.36
C PHE A 74 -8.36 -3.94 32.68
N ARG A 75 -9.33 -4.84 32.88
CA ARG A 75 -9.30 -6.17 32.27
C ARG A 75 -9.35 -6.12 30.74
N THR A 76 -10.05 -5.13 30.18
CA THR A 76 -10.17 -4.94 28.73
C THR A 76 -8.86 -4.41 28.15
N LEU A 77 -8.23 -3.43 28.82
CA LEU A 77 -6.93 -2.90 28.40
C LEU A 77 -5.79 -3.92 28.56
N ASP A 78 -5.78 -4.72 29.62
CA ASP A 78 -4.78 -5.77 29.81
C ASP A 78 -4.77 -6.76 28.65
N ASN A 79 -5.97 -7.16 28.19
CA ASN A 79 -6.10 -8.02 27.02
C ASN A 79 -5.59 -7.32 25.75
N ALA A 80 -5.90 -6.03 25.55
CA ALA A 80 -5.44 -5.27 24.39
C ALA A 80 -3.92 -5.14 24.37
N ARG A 81 -3.31 -4.76 25.49
CA ARG A 81 -1.85 -4.69 25.67
C ARG A 81 -1.17 -6.04 25.44
N SER A 82 -1.71 -7.12 26.02
CA SER A 82 -1.17 -8.47 25.81
C SER A 82 -1.25 -8.88 24.33
N ASN A 83 -2.36 -8.59 23.66
CA ASN A 83 -2.50 -8.85 22.23
C ASN A 83 -1.55 -8.02 21.38
N TYR A 84 -1.32 -6.75 21.74
CA TYR A 84 -0.32 -5.90 21.07
C TYR A 84 1.07 -6.54 21.13
N TRP A 85 1.53 -6.93 22.33
CA TRP A 85 2.82 -7.59 22.50
C TRP A 85 2.89 -8.93 21.78
N ARG A 86 1.83 -9.73 21.82
CA ARG A 86 1.77 -10.98 21.04
C ARG A 86 1.87 -10.72 19.55
N ASP A 87 1.25 -9.66 19.06
CA ASP A 87 1.27 -9.29 17.65
C ASP A 87 2.62 -8.76 17.19
N MET A 88 3.28 -7.95 18.02
CA MET A 88 4.64 -7.47 17.80
C MET A 88 5.65 -8.62 17.81
N ASN A 89 5.51 -9.56 18.74
CA ASN A 89 6.41 -10.72 18.87
C ASN A 89 6.06 -11.91 17.95
N ARG A 90 5.15 -11.75 16.98
CA ARG A 90 4.90 -12.82 16.00
C ARG A 90 6.13 -13.01 15.13
N LYS A 91 6.44 -14.26 14.77
CA LYS A 91 7.57 -14.63 13.89
C LYS A 91 7.66 -13.81 12.59
N LYS A 92 6.51 -13.38 12.03
CA LYS A 92 6.48 -12.53 10.81
C LYS A 92 6.98 -11.09 11.02
N ARG A 93 7.04 -10.61 12.27
CA ARG A 93 7.52 -9.27 12.67
C ARG A 93 8.85 -9.33 13.41
N CYS A 94 9.16 -10.47 14.02
CA CYS A 94 10.47 -10.76 14.62
C CYS A 94 11.01 -12.08 14.06
N PRO A 95 11.44 -12.12 12.77
CA PRO A 95 12.09 -13.29 12.21
C PRO A 95 13.44 -13.53 12.89
N GLU A 96 13.88 -14.79 12.98
CA GLU A 96 15.14 -15.18 13.65
C GLU A 96 16.37 -14.52 13.00
N GLY A 97 16.31 -14.22 11.71
CA GLY A 97 17.36 -13.51 10.98
C GLY A 97 17.34 -11.98 11.12
N GLY A 98 16.41 -11.41 11.88
CA GLY A 98 16.22 -9.96 11.98
C GLY A 98 15.47 -9.35 10.79
N LEU A 99 15.16 -8.05 10.89
CA LEU A 99 14.49 -7.28 9.84
C LEU A 99 15.55 -6.50 9.05
N PHE A 100 15.57 -6.65 7.73
CA PHE A 100 16.47 -5.90 6.84
C PHE A 100 15.69 -4.84 6.08
N SER A 101 16.21 -3.62 6.01
CA SER A 101 15.72 -2.62 5.05
C SER A 101 16.23 -2.96 3.66
N TYR A 102 15.42 -2.71 2.63
CA TYR A 102 15.86 -2.80 1.24
C TYR A 102 17.02 -1.87 0.92
N ASP A 103 17.10 -0.74 1.63
CA ASP A 103 18.17 0.25 1.48
C ASP A 103 19.44 -0.13 2.28
N SER A 104 19.48 -1.33 2.88
CA SER A 104 20.66 -1.78 3.65
C SER A 104 21.70 -2.38 2.71
N LEU A 105 22.96 -1.94 2.84
CA LEU A 105 24.10 -2.61 2.22
C LEU A 105 24.34 -3.95 2.92
N LEU A 106 24.33 -5.04 2.17
CA LEU A 106 24.69 -6.36 2.69
C LEU A 106 26.21 -6.51 2.67
N ASP A 107 26.83 -6.50 3.85
CA ASP A 107 28.21 -6.95 4.02
C ASP A 107 28.23 -8.48 4.13
N ASN A 108 28.65 -9.15 3.06
CA ASN A 108 28.81 -10.60 3.02
C ASN A 108 30.24 -11.04 3.40
N GLY A 109 31.06 -10.13 3.95
CA GLY A 109 32.45 -10.38 4.34
C GLY A 109 33.46 -10.33 3.19
N TYR A 110 33.00 -10.07 1.95
CA TYR A 110 33.86 -9.96 0.77
C TYR A 110 33.61 -8.65 -0.01
N GLU A 111 32.36 -8.20 -0.14
CA GLU A 111 31.97 -6.94 -0.83
C GLU A 111 30.65 -6.39 -0.26
N GLU A 112 30.54 -5.07 -0.11
CA GLU A 112 29.24 -4.40 0.10
C GLU A 112 28.41 -4.53 -1.18
N LYS A 113 27.32 -5.30 -1.12
CA LYS A 113 26.40 -5.46 -2.25
C LYS A 113 25.04 -4.88 -1.92
N ASP A 114 24.44 -4.25 -2.93
CA ASP A 114 23.05 -3.85 -2.87
C ASP A 114 22.15 -5.08 -2.69
N PHE A 115 21.19 -4.97 -1.77
CA PHE A 115 20.23 -6.03 -1.44
C PHE A 115 19.42 -6.49 -2.68
N GLU A 116 19.32 -5.63 -3.70
CA GLU A 116 18.65 -5.89 -4.97
C GLU A 116 19.19 -7.14 -5.70
N PHE A 117 20.47 -7.48 -5.54
CA PHE A 117 21.03 -8.71 -6.10
C PHE A 117 20.44 -10.00 -5.47
N CYS A 118 19.99 -9.94 -4.22
CA CYS A 118 19.36 -11.08 -3.54
C CYS A 118 17.87 -11.21 -3.85
N LEU A 119 17.28 -10.22 -4.52
CA LEU A 119 15.88 -10.23 -4.97
C LEU A 119 15.70 -10.85 -6.36
N ILE A 120 16.79 -11.22 -7.02
CA ILE A 120 16.73 -11.94 -8.29
C ILE A 120 16.05 -13.28 -8.03
N ASP A 121 14.82 -13.43 -8.52
CA ASP A 121 14.05 -14.66 -8.42
C ASP A 121 14.84 -15.82 -9.03
N PRO A 122 15.25 -16.83 -8.23
CA PRO A 122 16.04 -17.96 -8.72
C PRO A 122 15.27 -18.81 -9.76
N TYR A 123 13.95 -18.67 -9.84
CA TYR A 123 13.11 -19.34 -10.84
C TYR A 123 12.92 -18.52 -12.11
N THR A 124 13.29 -17.24 -12.11
CA THR A 124 13.23 -16.45 -13.33
C THR A 124 14.54 -16.62 -14.11
N ASN A 125 14.43 -17.23 -15.29
CA ASN A 125 15.57 -17.42 -16.19
C ASN A 125 16.19 -16.04 -16.54
N VAL A 126 17.41 -15.80 -16.05
CA VAL A 126 18.16 -14.56 -16.26
C VAL A 126 18.40 -14.28 -17.74
N GLU A 127 18.67 -15.31 -18.54
CA GLU A 127 18.81 -15.16 -20.01
C GLU A 127 17.51 -14.65 -20.61
N ARG A 128 16.36 -15.19 -20.19
CA ARG A 128 15.04 -14.72 -20.63
C ARG A 128 14.80 -13.26 -20.25
N GLN A 129 15.18 -12.82 -19.04
CA GLN A 129 15.06 -11.41 -18.66
C GLN A 129 15.94 -10.51 -19.51
N VAL A 130 17.20 -10.89 -19.72
CA VAL A 130 18.16 -10.12 -20.52
C VAL A 130 17.68 -10.04 -21.97
N ILE A 131 17.23 -11.17 -22.55
CA ILE A 131 16.65 -11.23 -23.89
C ILE A 131 15.43 -10.32 -23.97
N LEU A 132 14.48 -10.44 -23.04
CA LEU A 132 13.28 -9.58 -23.03
C LEU A 132 13.65 -8.10 -22.93
N LYS A 133 14.58 -7.74 -22.04
CA LYS A 133 15.07 -6.36 -21.88
C LYS A 133 15.68 -5.82 -23.17
N GLU A 134 16.50 -6.62 -23.85
CA GLU A 134 17.10 -6.27 -25.13
C GLU A 134 16.06 -6.12 -26.25
N LEU A 135 15.07 -7.03 -26.32
CA LEU A 135 13.95 -6.95 -27.24
C LEU A 135 13.11 -5.68 -26.98
N TYR A 136 12.80 -5.37 -25.72
CA TYR A 136 12.11 -4.12 -25.37
C TYR A 136 12.91 -2.89 -25.78
N ARG A 137 14.23 -2.89 -25.56
CA ARG A 137 15.11 -1.79 -25.99
C ARG A 137 15.09 -1.61 -27.51
N GLU A 138 15.18 -2.71 -28.26
CA GLU A 138 15.10 -2.67 -29.72
C GLU A 138 13.74 -2.17 -30.21
N PHE A 139 12.65 -2.68 -29.63
CA PHE A 139 11.28 -2.25 -29.91
C PHE A 139 11.11 -0.75 -29.67
N TYR A 140 11.48 -0.27 -28.48
CA TYR A 140 11.36 1.14 -28.11
C TYR A 140 12.13 2.05 -29.06
N ARG A 141 13.37 1.67 -29.38
CA ARG A 141 14.23 2.39 -30.33
C ARG A 141 13.59 2.48 -31.72
N LYS A 142 13.10 1.36 -32.26
CA LYS A 142 12.47 1.31 -33.60
C LYS A 142 11.18 2.14 -33.66
N CYS A 143 10.41 2.18 -32.58
CA CYS A 143 9.19 2.98 -32.48
C CYS A 143 9.48 4.49 -32.42
N THR A 144 10.55 4.88 -31.72
CA THR A 144 10.77 6.28 -31.36
C THR A 144 11.76 7.03 -32.23
N GLU A 145 12.74 6.39 -32.89
CA GLU A 145 13.88 7.10 -33.52
C GLU A 145 13.77 7.36 -35.04
N ARG A 146 12.62 7.10 -35.68
CA ARG A 146 12.58 7.05 -37.16
C ARG A 146 12.50 8.42 -37.86
N GLU A 147 11.78 9.39 -37.29
CA GLU A 147 11.58 10.71 -37.90
C GLU A 147 11.78 11.77 -36.82
N ALA A 148 12.90 12.49 -36.88
CA ALA A 148 13.36 13.38 -35.82
C ALA A 148 12.30 14.38 -35.32
N TRP A 149 11.40 14.84 -36.19
CA TRP A 149 10.35 15.81 -35.85
C TRP A 149 9.17 15.23 -35.06
N ALA A 150 8.98 13.91 -35.06
CA ALA A 150 7.86 13.22 -34.39
C ALA A 150 8.31 12.31 -33.23
N ASN A 151 9.59 12.31 -32.89
CA ASN A 151 10.15 11.41 -31.87
C ASN A 151 9.56 11.65 -30.48
N ASP A 152 9.39 12.91 -30.08
CA ASP A 152 8.89 13.25 -28.75
C ASP A 152 7.39 12.94 -28.59
N ILE A 153 6.62 13.11 -29.67
CA ILE A 153 5.20 12.73 -29.72
C ILE A 153 5.08 11.20 -29.57
N ARG A 154 5.78 10.42 -30.39
CA ARG A 154 5.73 8.94 -30.34
C ARG A 154 6.25 8.36 -29.03
N LYS A 155 7.28 8.97 -28.41
CA LYS A 155 7.75 8.58 -27.06
C LYS A 155 6.62 8.73 -26.06
N THR A 156 6.01 9.91 -26.03
CA THR A 156 4.88 10.21 -25.14
C THR A 156 3.75 9.21 -25.33
N GLU A 157 3.35 8.95 -26.58
CA GLU A 157 2.27 8.01 -26.89
C GLU A 157 2.61 6.58 -26.47
N LEU A 158 3.82 6.12 -26.78
CA LEU A 158 4.29 4.78 -26.45
C LEU A 158 4.40 4.57 -24.94
N ASP A 159 4.96 5.53 -24.21
CA ASP A 159 5.08 5.49 -22.75
C ASP A 159 3.68 5.41 -22.11
N MET A 160 2.75 6.25 -22.55
CA MET A 160 1.39 6.23 -22.04
C MET A 160 0.63 4.94 -22.39
N LEU A 161 0.90 4.32 -23.54
CA LEU A 161 0.34 3.01 -23.89
C LEU A 161 0.89 1.90 -23.00
N ILE A 162 2.19 1.92 -22.68
CA ILE A 162 2.84 0.93 -21.81
C ILE A 162 2.31 1.06 -20.36
N GLU A 163 2.07 2.29 -19.90
CA GLU A 163 1.46 2.57 -18.59
C GLU A 163 -0.04 2.20 -18.51
N GLY A 164 -0.68 1.90 -19.64
CA GLY A 164 -2.08 1.46 -19.69
C GLY A 164 -3.11 2.60 -19.75
N HIS A 165 -2.72 3.81 -20.18
CA HIS A 165 -3.66 4.90 -20.38
C HIS A 165 -4.61 4.65 -21.56
N THR A 166 -5.79 5.26 -21.49
CA THR A 166 -6.78 5.18 -22.58
C THR A 166 -6.40 6.10 -23.75
N LEU A 167 -6.83 5.75 -24.97
CA LEU A 167 -6.58 6.56 -26.17
C LEU A 167 -7.04 8.02 -26.03
N LYS A 168 -8.15 8.26 -25.31
CA LYS A 168 -8.66 9.61 -25.05
C LYS A 168 -7.71 10.43 -24.17
N GLN A 169 -7.09 9.79 -23.18
CA GLN A 169 -6.10 10.45 -22.30
C GLN A 169 -4.81 10.76 -23.05
N ILE A 170 -4.37 9.82 -23.91
CA ILE A 170 -3.20 10.00 -24.75
C ILE A 170 -3.41 11.18 -25.70
N LEU A 171 -4.51 11.16 -26.47
CA LEU A 171 -4.85 12.22 -27.42
C LEU A 171 -4.93 13.60 -26.76
N ARG A 172 -5.57 13.70 -25.60
CA ARG A 172 -5.66 14.95 -24.84
C ARG A 172 -4.28 15.45 -24.40
N THR A 173 -3.38 14.54 -24.04
CA THR A 173 -2.04 14.86 -23.54
C THR A 173 -1.12 15.27 -24.66
N THR A 174 -1.14 14.56 -25.79
CA THR A 174 -0.37 14.91 -26.99
C THR A 174 -0.85 16.22 -27.61
N LEU A 175 -2.17 16.46 -27.71
CA LEU A 175 -2.74 17.74 -28.14
C LEU A 175 -2.32 18.89 -27.24
N LYS A 176 -2.29 18.69 -25.91
CA LYS A 176 -1.88 19.75 -24.97
C LYS A 176 -0.39 20.11 -25.11
N MET A 177 0.47 19.12 -25.35
CA MET A 177 1.92 19.33 -25.37
C MET A 177 2.45 19.75 -26.74
N TYR A 178 1.85 19.25 -27.82
CA TYR A 178 2.36 19.39 -29.18
C TYR A 178 1.34 19.97 -30.17
N GLY A 179 0.08 20.19 -29.73
CA GLY A 179 -0.99 20.70 -30.57
C GLY A 179 -0.83 22.17 -30.95
N GLY A 180 -0.60 22.45 -32.23
CA GLY A 180 -0.63 23.80 -32.80
C GLY A 180 -1.99 24.19 -33.42
N CYS A 181 -2.83 23.21 -33.76
CA CYS A 181 -4.11 23.39 -34.45
C CYS A 181 -5.20 22.55 -33.75
N ASN A 182 -6.36 23.13 -33.46
CA ASN A 182 -7.53 22.43 -32.88
C ASN A 182 -8.24 21.52 -33.91
N ASP A 183 -7.49 20.66 -34.60
CA ASP A 183 -8.04 19.63 -35.49
C ASP A 183 -7.92 18.27 -34.82
N ASP A 184 -8.92 17.95 -34.00
CA ASP A 184 -9.01 16.69 -33.26
C ASP A 184 -8.98 15.45 -34.18
N GLY A 185 -9.39 15.59 -35.45
CA GLY A 185 -9.42 14.51 -36.43
C GLY A 185 -8.03 14.11 -36.92
N LEU A 186 -7.15 15.09 -37.16
CA LEU A 186 -5.78 14.84 -37.63
C LEU A 186 -4.93 14.10 -36.58
N TYR A 187 -5.02 14.52 -35.31
CA TYR A 187 -4.26 13.91 -34.22
C TYR A 187 -4.80 12.52 -33.84
N SER A 188 -6.11 12.31 -33.92
CA SER A 188 -6.69 10.98 -33.74
C SER A 188 -6.19 10.01 -34.80
N TRP A 189 -6.19 10.42 -36.07
CA TRP A 189 -5.68 9.60 -37.17
C TRP A 189 -4.17 9.31 -37.03
N ALA A 190 -3.38 10.30 -36.61
CA ALA A 190 -1.95 10.14 -36.38
C ALA A 190 -1.66 9.11 -35.27
N LEU A 191 -2.37 9.22 -34.13
CA LEU A 191 -2.25 8.27 -33.02
C LEU A 191 -2.63 6.84 -33.43
N ASP A 192 -3.72 6.67 -34.18
CA ASP A 192 -4.14 5.35 -34.67
C ASP A 192 -3.09 4.74 -35.60
N ASN A 193 -2.53 5.54 -36.52
CA ASN A 193 -1.46 5.11 -37.41
C ASN A 193 -0.17 4.75 -36.66
N ASP A 194 0.19 5.51 -35.62
CA ASP A 194 1.34 5.20 -34.77
C ASP A 194 1.12 3.92 -33.95
N ILE A 195 -0.10 3.67 -33.45
CA ILE A 195 -0.46 2.41 -32.77
C ILE A 195 -0.36 1.20 -33.71
N GLU A 196 -0.90 1.30 -34.93
CA GLU A 196 -0.78 0.22 -35.92
C GLU A 196 0.70 -0.10 -36.22
N ARG A 197 1.51 0.94 -36.30
CA ARG A 197 2.95 0.82 -36.53
C ARG A 197 3.69 0.24 -35.34
N PHE A 198 3.40 0.65 -34.11
CA PHE A 198 3.95 0.04 -32.90
C PHE A 198 3.62 -1.45 -32.87
N ARG A 199 2.37 -1.84 -33.18
CA ARG A 199 1.97 -3.24 -33.26
C ARG A 199 2.77 -4.02 -34.32
N LYS A 200 3.05 -3.42 -35.47
CA LYS A 200 3.87 -4.03 -36.52
C LYS A 200 5.31 -4.25 -36.06
N ILE A 201 5.92 -3.23 -35.43
CA ILE A 201 7.29 -3.32 -34.90
C ILE A 201 7.35 -4.33 -33.76
N PHE A 202 6.31 -4.40 -32.91
CA PHE A 202 6.22 -5.38 -31.85
C PHE A 202 6.25 -6.81 -32.40
N LYS A 203 5.44 -7.11 -33.43
CA LYS A 203 5.47 -8.41 -34.10
C LYS A 203 6.83 -8.74 -34.73
N GLU A 204 7.47 -7.74 -35.34
CA GLU A 204 8.80 -7.89 -35.95
C GLU A 204 9.88 -8.21 -34.90
N VAL A 205 9.90 -7.49 -33.78
CA VAL A 205 10.95 -7.61 -32.75
C VAL A 205 10.73 -8.87 -31.90
N PHE A 206 9.50 -9.16 -31.52
CA PHE A 206 9.18 -10.29 -30.64
C PHE A 206 8.89 -11.60 -31.40
N GLY A 207 8.82 -11.56 -32.74
CA GLY A 207 8.68 -12.75 -33.59
C GLY A 207 7.32 -13.45 -33.48
N ILE A 208 6.23 -12.69 -33.31
CA ILE A 208 4.86 -13.18 -33.07
C ILE A 208 3.87 -12.77 -34.17
#